data_AF-A0A535G7D7-F1
#
_entry.id   AF-A0A535G7D7-F1
#
_cell.length_a   1.000
_cell.length_b   1.000
_cell.length_c   1.000
_cell.angle_alpha   90.00
_cell.angle_beta   90.00
_cell.angle_gamma   90.00
#
_symmetry.space_group_name_H-M   'P 1'
#
loop_
_entity.id
_entity.type
_entity.pdbx_description
1 polymer ?
#
loop_
_entity_poly.entity_id
_entity_poly.type
_entity_poly.pdbx_seq_one_letter_code
_entity_poly.pdbx_strand_id
1 'polypeptide(L)'
;MSEIDDLRRLVQRTFEFQRSTVIERRVPEKFTDLFPIPPSATLLGSVMRGDETDPEQIAAYLDVPGNADAIKSWFDARMASFGYRPYVPQQSGG
;
A
#
# COMPACT_ATOMS: atom_id res chain seq x y z
N MET A 1 8.73 -7.97 20.22
CA MET A 1 8.13 -8.54 18.99
C MET A 1 8.56 -7.66 17.84
N SER A 2 8.99 -8.23 16.72
CA SER A 2 9.49 -7.47 15.57
C SER A 2 8.30 -6.94 14.76
N GLU A 3 8.38 -5.70 14.24
CA GLU A 3 7.35 -5.10 13.38
C GLU A 3 7.02 -5.98 12.16
N ILE A 4 7.98 -6.80 11.72
CA ILE A 4 7.83 -7.79 10.66
C ILE A 4 6.92 -8.96 11.06
N ASP A 5 6.97 -9.40 12.32
CA ASP A 5 6.09 -10.48 12.80
C ASP A 5 4.64 -10.01 12.86
N ASP A 6 4.43 -8.75 13.23
CA ASP A 6 3.09 -8.12 13.22
C ASP A 6 2.57 -7.95 11.79
N LEU A 7 3.44 -7.57 10.83
CA LEU A 7 3.09 -7.56 9.41
C LEU A 7 2.71 -8.97 8.91
N ARG A 8 3.51 -9.99 9.23
CA ARG A 8 3.20 -11.38 8.85
C ARG A 8 1.87 -11.85 9.42
N ARG A 9 1.57 -11.53 10.67
CA ARG A 9 0.28 -11.84 11.32
C ARG A 9 -0.89 -11.08 10.69
N LEU A 10 -0.71 -9.79 10.39
CA LEU A 10 -1.72 -8.98 9.72
C LEU A 10 -2.06 -9.60 8.37
N VAL A 11 -1.05 -9.94 7.57
CA VAL A 11 -1.21 -10.54 6.25
C VAL A 11 -1.92 -11.89 6.33
N GLN A 12 -1.51 -12.77 7.25
CA GLN A 12 -2.16 -14.07 7.48
C GLN A 12 -3.63 -13.94 7.90
N ARG A 13 -3.97 -12.87 8.64
CA ARG A 13 -5.34 -12.61 9.11
C ARG A 13 -6.22 -11.96 8.05
N THR A 14 -5.66 -11.08 7.22
CA THR A 14 -6.40 -10.34 6.20
C THR A 14 -6.59 -11.14 4.91
N PHE A 15 -5.64 -12.02 4.58
CA PHE A 15 -5.68 -12.82 3.36
C PHE A 15 -5.63 -14.29 3.72
N GLU A 16 -6.80 -14.94 3.76
CA GLU A 16 -6.98 -16.37 4.01
C GLU A 16 -6.38 -17.29 2.90
N PHE A 17 -5.40 -16.82 2.11
CA PHE A 17 -4.95 -17.49 0.88
C PHE A 17 -3.50 -18.00 0.90
N GLN A 18 -3.35 -19.20 0.33
CA GLN A 18 -2.24 -20.16 0.46
C GLN A 18 -0.90 -19.81 -0.23
N ARG A 19 -0.69 -18.61 -0.82
CA ARG A 19 0.57 -18.26 -1.53
C ARG A 19 0.93 -16.77 -1.49
N SER A 20 0.79 -16.11 -0.34
CA SER A 20 1.31 -14.76 -0.17
C SER A 20 2.80 -14.78 0.18
N THR A 21 3.64 -14.12 -0.61
CA THR A 21 5.06 -13.91 -0.28
C THR A 21 5.23 -12.55 0.37
N VAL A 22 5.79 -12.53 1.58
CA VAL A 22 6.17 -11.30 2.28
C VAL A 22 7.60 -10.94 1.90
N ILE A 23 7.81 -9.72 1.45
CA ILE A 23 9.11 -9.15 1.14
C ILE A 23 9.37 -8.04 2.14
N GLU A 24 10.34 -8.25 3.02
CA GLU A 24 10.59 -7.36 4.16
C GLU A 24 11.27 -6.06 3.71
N ARG A 25 10.77 -4.92 4.21
CA ARG A 25 11.34 -3.58 4.04
C ARG A 25 11.54 -3.10 2.60
N ARG A 26 10.92 -3.76 1.62
CA ARG A 26 10.99 -3.37 0.20
C ARG A 26 9.76 -3.82 -0.58
N VAL A 27 9.57 -3.21 -1.74
CA VAL A 27 8.72 -3.69 -2.83
C VAL A 27 9.59 -4.42 -3.87
N PRO A 28 9.04 -5.32 -4.71
CA PRO A 28 9.80 -5.86 -5.83
C PRO A 28 10.31 -4.74 -6.74
N GLU A 29 11.56 -4.83 -7.19
CA GLU A 29 12.25 -3.74 -7.90
C GLU A 29 11.46 -3.20 -9.09
N LYS A 30 10.83 -4.10 -9.86
CA LYS A 30 9.98 -3.78 -11.02
C LYS A 30 8.76 -2.90 -10.72
N PHE A 31 8.37 -2.76 -9.46
CA PHE A 31 7.21 -1.97 -9.05
C PHE A 31 7.57 -0.79 -8.15
N THR A 32 8.87 -0.55 -7.90
CA THR A 32 9.33 0.54 -7.03
C THR A 32 8.73 1.88 -7.39
N ASP A 33 8.63 2.16 -8.70
CA ASP A 33 8.10 3.43 -9.21
C ASP A 33 6.57 3.55 -9.14
N LEU A 34 5.86 2.43 -8.92
CA LEU A 34 4.40 2.38 -8.86
C LEU A 34 3.84 2.62 -7.47
N PHE A 35 4.65 2.45 -6.41
CA PHE A 35 4.21 2.63 -5.04
C PHE A 35 4.66 4.01 -4.52
N PRO A 36 3.79 5.03 -4.54
CA PRO A 36 4.12 6.31 -3.95
C PRO A 36 4.28 6.15 -2.43
N ILE A 37 5.49 6.39 -1.92
CA ILE A 37 5.79 6.36 -0.49
C ILE A 37 5.89 7.81 0.01
N PRO A 38 5.07 8.21 1.01
CA PRO A 38 5.21 9.53 1.64
C PRO A 38 6.63 9.71 2.19
N PRO A 39 7.26 10.90 2.08
CA PRO A 39 8.60 11.13 2.60
C PRO A 39 8.77 10.86 4.11
N SER A 40 7.68 10.97 4.87
CA SER A 40 7.64 10.69 6.31
C SER A 40 7.34 9.23 6.64
N ALA A 41 6.96 8.42 5.66
CA ALA A 41 6.56 7.03 5.87
C ALA A 41 7.77 6.08 5.85
N THR A 42 7.70 5.04 6.67
CA THR A 42 8.64 3.92 6.66
C THR A 42 8.00 2.74 5.96
N LEU A 43 8.67 2.17 4.95
CA LEU A 43 8.23 0.93 4.33
C LEU A 43 8.53 -0.26 5.22
N LEU A 44 7.49 -0.88 5.78
CA LEU A 44 7.60 -2.08 6.59
C LEU A 44 7.86 -3.32 5.72
N GLY A 45 7.23 -3.36 4.55
CA GLY A 45 7.41 -4.42 3.57
C GLY A 45 6.29 -4.44 2.53
N SER A 46 6.33 -5.44 1.67
CA SER A 46 5.28 -5.68 0.69
C SER A 46 4.83 -7.14 0.71
N VAL A 47 3.60 -7.35 0.26
CA VAL A 47 3.01 -8.67 0.11
C VAL A 47 2.57 -8.85 -1.32
N MET A 48 3.07 -9.91 -1.94
CA MET A 48 2.70 -10.35 -3.28
C MET A 48 1.74 -11.53 -3.18
N ARG A 49 0.59 -11.44 -3.84
CA ARG A 49 -0.54 -12.38 -3.72
C ARG A 49 -0.78 -13.23 -4.98
N GLY A 50 0.22 -13.37 -5.84
CA GLY A 50 0.04 -14.10 -7.09
C GLY A 50 1.21 -13.93 -8.04
N ASP A 51 0.90 -13.75 -9.32
CA ASP A 51 1.87 -13.54 -10.38
C ASP A 51 2.71 -12.31 -10.09
N GLU A 52 4.03 -12.47 -10.21
CA GLU A 52 4.97 -11.40 -9.98
C GLU A 52 4.88 -10.30 -11.04
N THR A 53 4.21 -10.50 -12.17
CA THR A 53 4.09 -9.52 -13.25
C THR A 53 2.90 -8.57 -13.09
N ASP A 54 1.97 -8.86 -12.18
CA ASP A 54 0.76 -8.07 -11.96
C ASP A 54 0.91 -7.14 -10.74
N PRO A 55 0.97 -5.81 -10.93
CA PRO A 55 1.08 -4.86 -9.82
C PRO A 55 -0.16 -4.85 -8.90
N GLU A 56 -1.33 -5.27 -9.39
CA GLU A 56 -2.56 -5.33 -8.56
C GLU A 56 -2.48 -6.44 -7.50
N GLN A 57 -1.58 -7.42 -7.69
CA GLN A 57 -1.33 -8.48 -6.71
C GLN A 57 -0.37 -8.05 -5.59
N ILE A 58 0.14 -6.81 -5.61
CA ILE A 58 1.11 -6.34 -4.63
C ILE A 58 0.52 -5.25 -3.75
N ALA A 59 0.65 -5.46 -2.45
CA ALA A 59 0.35 -4.45 -1.44
C ALA A 59 1.62 -4.06 -0.68
N ALA A 60 1.93 -2.77 -0.66
CA ALA A 60 2.95 -2.21 0.22
C ALA A 60 2.32 -1.81 1.56
N TYR A 61 3.04 -2.09 2.65
CA TYR A 61 2.66 -1.74 4.01
C TYR A 61 3.62 -0.69 4.53
N LEU A 62 3.05 0.46 4.86
CA LEU A 62 3.77 1.63 5.29
C LEU A 62 3.39 1.92 6.74
N ASP A 63 4.38 2.17 7.58
CA ASP A 63 4.18 2.88 8.84
C ASP A 63 4.25 4.37 8.54
N VAL A 64 3.14 5.07 8.70
CA VAL A 64 3.03 6.48 8.35
C VAL A 64 2.73 7.28 9.61
N PRO A 65 3.66 8.10 10.09
CA PRO A 65 3.41 8.96 11.24
C PRO A 65 2.46 10.10 10.86
N GLY A 66 1.50 10.40 11.72
CA GLY A 66 0.58 11.53 11.56
C GLY A 66 -0.90 11.14 11.63
N ASN A 67 -1.76 12.01 11.09
CA ASN A 67 -3.20 11.77 11.01
C ASN A 67 -3.59 11.23 9.63
N ALA A 68 -4.69 10.47 9.58
CA ALA A 68 -5.16 9.82 8.35
C ALA A 68 -5.50 10.83 7.23
N ASP A 69 -5.98 12.03 7.58
CA ASP A 69 -6.36 13.06 6.61
C ASP A 69 -5.15 13.63 5.85
N ALA A 70 -4.05 13.90 6.54
CA ALA A 70 -2.81 14.38 5.93
C ALA A 70 -2.21 13.33 4.99
N ILE A 71 -2.28 12.05 5.39
CA ILE A 71 -1.83 10.92 4.58
C ILE A 71 -2.69 10.83 3.32
N LYS A 72 -4.01 10.87 3.46
CA LYS A 72 -4.94 10.84 2.34
C LYS A 72 -4.69 11.99 1.38
N SER A 73 -4.54 13.21 1.89
CA SER A 73 -4.27 14.40 1.08
C SER A 73 -2.98 14.28 0.27
N TRP A 74 -1.92 13.71 0.88
CA TRP A 74 -0.67 13.45 0.17
C TRP A 74 -0.86 12.45 -0.98
N PHE A 75 -1.54 11.33 -0.73
CA PHE A 75 -1.84 10.34 -1.77
C PHE A 75 -2.72 10.92 -2.88
N ASP A 76 -3.78 11.66 -2.54
CA ASP A 76 -4.66 12.31 -3.51
C ASP A 76 -3.87 13.26 -4.41
N ALA A 77 -3.01 14.10 -3.84
CA ALA A 77 -2.16 15.02 -4.61
C ALA A 77 -1.15 14.28 -5.51
N ARG A 78 -0.56 13.19 -5.01
CA ARG A 78 0.40 12.39 -5.77
C ARG A 78 -0.29 11.64 -6.92
N MET A 79 -1.44 11.04 -6.67
CA MET A 79 -2.23 10.35 -7.70
C MET A 79 -2.74 11.34 -8.75
N ALA A 80 -3.17 12.53 -8.35
CA ALA A 80 -3.52 13.60 -9.29
C ALA A 80 -2.34 13.99 -10.19
N SER A 81 -1.10 13.99 -9.68
CA SER A 81 0.09 14.24 -10.51
C SER A 81 0.36 13.15 -11.56
N PHE A 82 -0.16 11.93 -11.33
CA PHE A 82 -0.16 10.84 -12.31
C PHE A 82 -1.37 10.88 -13.25
N GLY A 83 -2.20 11.92 -13.19
CA GLY A 83 -3.42 12.04 -13.99
C GLY A 83 -4.60 11.24 -13.47
N TYR A 84 -4.47 10.58 -12.31
CA TYR A 84 -5.57 9.88 -11.67
C TYR A 84 -6.54 10.89 -11.05
N ARG A 85 -7.82 10.82 -11.43
CA ARG A 85 -8.88 11.61 -10.79
C ARG A 85 -9.57 10.69 -9.78
N PRO A 86 -9.48 10.96 -8.47
CA PRO A 86 -10.20 10.16 -7.49
C PRO A 86 -11.69 10.18 -7.83
N TYR A 87 -12.31 9.01 -7.80
CA TYR A 87 -13.76 8.93 -7.90
C TYR A 87 -14.37 9.64 -6.69
N VAL A 88 -14.91 10.83 -6.92
CA VAL A 88 -15.74 11.53 -5.92
C VAL A 88 -17.14 10.96 -6.11
N PRO A 89 -17.66 10.13 -5.19
CA PRO A 89 -19.05 9.73 -5.27
C PRO A 89 -19.87 11.02 -5.28
N GLN A 90 -20.59 11.27 -6.36
CA GLN A 90 -21.58 12.34 -6.38
C GLN A 90 -22.50 12.06 -5.20
N GLN A 91 -22.45 12.91 -4.17
CA GLN A 91 -23.53 13.02 -3.22
C GLN A 91 -24.75 13.42 -4.05
N SER A 92 -25.56 12.44 -4.44
CA SER A 92 -26.91 12.66 -4.91
C SER A 92 -27.64 13.37 -3.77
N GLY A 93 -27.72 14.70 -3.88
CA GLY A 93 -28.49 15.52 -2.96
C GLY A 93 -29.94 15.05 -2.97
N GLY A 94 -30.42 14.66 -1.79
CA GLY A 94 -31.82 14.50 -1.45
C GLY A 94 -32.15 15.44 -0.31
#